data_AF-A0A066RHF9-F1
#
_entry.id   AF-A0A066RHF9-F1
#
_cell.length_a   1.000
_cell.length_b   1.000
_cell.length_c   1.000
_cell.angle_alpha   90.00
_cell.angle_beta   90.00
_cell.angle_gamma   90.00
#
_symmetry.space_group_name_H-M   'P 1'
#
loop_
_entity.id
_entity.type
_entity.pdbx_description
1 polymer ?
#
loop_
_entity_poly.entity_id
_entity_poly.type
_entity_poly.pdbx_seq_one_letter_code
_entity_poly.pdbx_strand_id
1 'polypeptide(L)'
;MKFYGMSSQSAMDKHSGGVANYRAAEGKTVLLPYRGPVENTIQDIMGGVRSTCTYVGAAKLKELTKRTTFIRVQEQENNVYGRE
;
A
#
# COMPACT_ATOMS: atom_id res chain seq x y z
N MET A 1 14.77 -0.05 7.18
CA MET A 1 14.71 0.96 6.10
C MET A 1 13.67 2.01 6.47
N LYS A 2 13.98 3.31 6.31
CA LYS A 2 13.02 4.40 6.56
C LYS A 2 12.08 4.53 5.37
N PHE A 3 10.77 4.42 5.60
CA PHE A 3 9.72 4.64 4.61
C PHE A 3 8.83 5.79 5.08
N TYR A 4 8.50 6.71 4.20
CA TYR A 4 7.75 7.91 4.57
C TYR A 4 6.79 8.32 3.45
N GLY A 5 5.61 8.79 3.84
CA GLY A 5 4.66 9.40 2.90
C GLY A 5 5.19 10.74 2.38
N MET A 6 4.85 11.10 1.15
CA MET A 6 5.32 12.35 0.54
C MET A 6 4.80 13.62 1.22
N SER A 7 3.67 13.53 1.94
CA SER A 7 3.11 14.60 2.78
C SER A 7 3.55 14.50 4.25
N SER A 8 4.60 13.74 4.56
CA SER A 8 5.13 13.63 5.93
C SER A 8 6.09 14.77 6.25
N GLN A 9 6.25 15.09 7.54
CA GLN A 9 7.28 16.01 8.03
C GLN A 9 8.67 15.63 7.47
N SER A 10 9.01 14.33 7.51
CA SER A 10 10.29 13.83 6.97
C SER A 10 10.48 14.11 5.47
N ALA A 11 9.41 14.09 4.67
CA ALA A 11 9.48 14.40 3.25
C ALA A 11 9.57 15.91 3.01
N MET A 12 8.76 16.70 3.72
CA MET A 12 8.71 18.15 3.59
C MET A 12 10.01 18.83 4.07
N ASP A 13 10.61 18.33 5.16
CA ASP A 13 11.93 18.79 5.62
C ASP A 13 13.01 18.52 4.56
N LYS A 14 12.97 17.33 3.94
CA LYS A 14 13.97 16.89 2.97
C LYS A 14 13.87 17.59 1.62
N HIS A 15 12.66 17.89 1.16
CA HIS A 15 12.42 18.35 -0.22
C HIS A 15 11.90 19.78 -0.32
N SER A 16 11.40 20.37 0.77
CA SER A 16 10.72 21.68 0.76
C SER A 16 11.20 22.65 1.84
N GLY A 17 12.25 22.28 2.60
CA GLY A 17 12.86 23.15 3.61
C GLY A 17 12.06 23.25 4.91
N GLY A 18 11.09 22.36 5.12
CA GLY A 18 10.25 22.31 6.31
C GLY A 18 8.76 22.28 5.99
N VAL A 19 7.95 22.13 7.04
CA VAL A 19 6.50 22.25 6.95
C VAL A 19 6.11 23.72 7.12
N ALA A 20 5.50 24.29 6.09
CA ALA A 20 4.99 25.65 6.16
C ALA A 20 3.95 25.77 7.29
N ASN A 21 3.96 26.87 8.04
CA ASN A 21 3.10 27.07 9.22
C ASN A 21 1.59 26.91 8.97
N TYR A 22 1.15 27.02 7.71
CA TYR A 22 -0.25 26.84 7.31
C TYR A 22 -0.58 25.42 6.83
N ARG A 23 0.37 24.48 6.84
CA ARG A 23 0.19 23.09 6.42
C ARG A 23 0.35 22.14 7.60
N ALA A 24 -0.51 21.13 7.67
CA ALA A 24 -0.34 19.99 8.55
C ALA A 24 0.37 18.86 7.78
N ALA A 25 1.17 18.05 8.48
CA ALA A 25 1.70 16.82 7.90
C ALA A 25 0.58 15.76 7.84
N GLU A 26 0.27 15.28 6.64
CA GLU A 26 -0.75 14.24 6.41
C GLU A 26 -0.11 12.85 6.23
N GLY A 27 1.21 12.80 6.04
CA GLY A 27 1.96 11.57 5.86
C GLY A 27 2.68 11.12 7.12
N LYS A 28 2.74 9.80 7.33
CA LYS A 28 3.53 9.18 8.38
C LYS A 28 4.90 8.71 7.92
N THR A 29 5.80 8.52 8.88
CA THR A 29 7.12 7.92 8.70
C THR A 29 7.20 6.65 9.52
N VAL A 30 7.57 5.54 8.89
CA VAL A 30 7.66 4.23 9.53
C VAL A 30 8.99 3.56 9.21
N LEU A 31 9.44 2.70 10.12
CA LEU A 31 10.60 1.84 9.90
C LEU A 31 10.11 0.48 9.44
N LEU A 32 10.55 0.07 8.25
CA LEU A 32 10.23 -1.22 7.67
C LEU A 32 11.42 -2.18 7.74
N PRO A 33 11.18 -3.48 7.99
CA PRO A 33 12.21 -4.49 7.80
C PRO A 33 12.64 -4.54 6.33
N TYR A 34 13.92 -4.79 6.10
CA TYR A 34 14.43 -4.95 4.74
C TYR A 34 13.93 -6.26 4.15
N ARG A 35 13.37 -6.21 2.93
CA ARG A 35 12.72 -7.35 2.28
C ARG A 35 13.56 -8.01 1.17
N GLY A 36 14.81 -7.58 0.99
CA GLY A 36 15.66 -8.07 -0.09
C GLY A 36 15.33 -7.45 -1.46
N PRO A 37 15.70 -8.13 -2.56
CA PRO A 37 15.43 -7.68 -3.92
C PRO A 37 13.93 -7.54 -4.23
N VAL A 38 13.59 -6.55 -5.06
CA VAL A 38 12.20 -6.24 -5.43
C VAL A 38 11.53 -7.36 -6.25
N GLU A 39 12.32 -8.14 -6.99
CA GLU A 39 11.84 -9.22 -7.86
C GLU A 39 10.95 -10.22 -7.10
N ASN A 40 11.35 -10.61 -5.89
CA ASN A 40 10.59 -11.54 -5.05
C ASN A 40 9.20 -10.98 -4.70
N THR A 41 9.12 -9.68 -4.38
CA THR A 41 7.85 -9.02 -4.07
C THR A 41 6.95 -8.92 -5.30
N ILE A 42 7.52 -8.65 -6.48
CA ILE A 42 6.76 -8.59 -7.74
C ILE A 42 6.19 -9.98 -8.08
N GLN A 43 7.00 -11.03 -7.96
CA GLN A 43 6.54 -12.39 -8.22
C GLN A 43 5.41 -12.81 -7.28
N ASP A 44 5.50 -12.47 -5.99
CA ASP A 44 4.46 -12.74 -4.99
C ASP A 44 3.14 -12.03 -5.33
N ILE A 45 3.18 -10.73 -5.63
CA ILE A 45 2.00 -9.95 -6.05
C ILE A 45 1.36 -10.56 -7.31
N MET A 46 2.18 -10.88 -8.31
CA MET A 46 1.69 -11.47 -9.56
C MET A 46 1.12 -12.88 -9.36
N GLY A 47 1.71 -13.68 -8.46
CA GLY A 47 1.19 -14.98 -8.04
C GLY A 47 -0.17 -14.85 -7.37
N GLY A 48 -0.30 -13.94 -6.40
CA GLY A 48 -1.55 -13.65 -5.70
C GLY A 48 -2.67 -13.21 -6.64
N VAL A 49 -2.39 -12.28 -7.56
CA VAL A 49 -3.37 -11.84 -8.56
C VAL A 49 -3.84 -12.98 -9.45
N ARG A 50 -2.92 -13.85 -9.92
CA ARG A 50 -3.30 -15.04 -10.72
C ARG A 50 -4.16 -16.00 -9.90
N SER A 51 -3.81 -16.26 -8.64
CA SER A 51 -4.61 -17.09 -7.75
C SER A 51 -6.03 -16.53 -7.57
N THR A 52 -6.16 -15.23 -7.32
CA THR A 52 -7.47 -14.55 -7.24
C THR A 52 -8.28 -14.72 -8.52
N CYS A 53 -7.64 -14.56 -9.69
CA CYS A 53 -8.29 -14.79 -10.98
C CYS A 53 -8.83 -16.22 -11.11
N THR A 54 -8.12 -17.24 -10.59
CA THR A 54 -8.64 -18.62 -10.58
C THR A 54 -9.87 -18.79 -9.70
N TYR A 55 -9.93 -18.14 -8.53
CA TYR A 55 -11.08 -18.21 -7.61
C TYR A 55 -12.37 -17.67 -8.22
N VAL A 56 -12.29 -16.63 -9.03
CA VAL A 56 -13.47 -15.99 -9.65
C VAL A 56 -13.68 -16.40 -11.11
N GLY A 57 -12.89 -17.35 -11.62
CA GLY A 57 -12.98 -17.86 -13.00
C GLY A 57 -12.64 -16.82 -14.08
N ALA A 58 -11.72 -15.90 -13.81
CA ALA A 58 -11.25 -14.89 -14.77
C ALA A 58 -10.00 -15.39 -15.51
N ALA A 59 -10.11 -15.65 -16.82
CA ALA A 59 -8.95 -16.06 -17.62
C ALA A 59 -7.98 -14.90 -17.94
N LYS A 60 -8.50 -13.67 -17.91
CA LYS A 60 -7.74 -12.43 -18.19
C LYS A 60 -8.11 -11.38 -17.14
N LEU A 61 -7.16 -10.47 -16.85
CA LEU A 61 -7.37 -9.40 -15.86
C LEU A 61 -8.58 -8.49 -16.19
N LYS A 62 -8.87 -8.28 -17.48
CA LYS A 62 -10.04 -7.52 -17.95
C LYS A 62 -11.38 -8.13 -17.51
N GLU A 63 -11.43 -9.44 -17.24
CA GLU A 63 -12.64 -10.14 -16.80
C GLU A 63 -12.85 -10.03 -15.28
N LEU A 64 -11.79 -9.74 -14.53
CA LEU A 64 -11.81 -9.75 -13.07
C LEU A 64 -12.88 -8.80 -12.51
N THR A 65 -12.98 -7.59 -13.05
CA THR A 65 -13.96 -6.58 -12.61
C THR A 65 -15.41 -6.98 -12.90
N LYS A 66 -15.66 -7.84 -13.89
CA LYS A 66 -17.01 -8.32 -14.24
C LYS A 66 -17.43 -9.56 -13.45
N ARG A 67 -16.45 -10.38 -13.02
CA ARG A 67 -16.69 -11.66 -12.35
C ARG A 67 -16.60 -11.59 -10.83
N THR A 68 -16.01 -10.53 -10.30
CA THR A 68 -15.85 -10.36 -8.85
C THR A 68 -17.15 -9.92 -8.20
N THR A 69 -17.57 -10.63 -7.14
CA THR A 69 -18.61 -10.18 -6.22
C THR A 69 -17.97 -9.93 -4.85
N PHE A 70 -18.06 -8.71 -4.35
CA PHE A 70 -17.50 -8.34 -3.05
C PHE A 70 -18.46 -8.70 -1.92
N ILE A 71 -17.89 -9.20 -0.82
CA ILE A 71 -18.60 -9.48 0.43
C ILE A 71 -18.12 -8.47 1.47
N ARG A 72 -19.06 -7.84 2.18
CA ARG A 72 -18.74 -6.88 3.24
C ARG A 72 -18.19 -7.61 4.46
N VAL A 73 -17.07 -7.11 4.99
CA VAL A 73 -16.45 -7.57 6.25
C VAL A 73 -16.48 -6.47 7.31
N GLN A 74 -16.38 -6.86 8.58
CA GLN A 74 -16.53 -5.95 9.73
C GLN A 74 -15.25 -5.17 10.07
N GLU A 75 -14.06 -5.76 9.91
CA GLU A 75 -12.78 -5.12 10.23
C GLU A 75 -12.09 -4.66 8.95
N GLN A 76 -12.07 -3.34 8.71
CA GLN A 76 -11.48 -2.74 7.51
C GLN A 76 -10.23 -1.91 7.82
N GLU A 77 -10.00 -1.59 9.08
CA GLU A 77 -8.90 -0.72 9.51
C GLU A 77 -7.58 -1.49 9.58
N ASN A 78 -6.55 -0.96 8.93
CA ASN A 78 -5.20 -1.50 9.02
C ASN A 78 -4.44 -0.88 10.20
N ASN A 79 -4.43 -1.61 11.32
CA ASN A 79 -3.78 -1.20 12.58
C ASN A 79 -2.28 -1.52 12.66
N VAL A 80 -1.66 -2.08 11.61
CA VAL A 80 -0.28 -2.61 11.64
C VAL A 80 0.77 -1.51 11.88
N TYR A 81 0.50 -0.28 11.47
CA TYR A 81 1.46 0.83 11.55
C TYR A 81 0.93 1.99 12.39
N GLY A 82 0.25 1.67 13.49
CA GLY A 82 -0.34 2.62 14.43
C GLY A 82 -1.84 2.88 14.18
N ARG A 83 -2.54 3.18 15.27
CA ARG A 83 -3.85 3.85 15.29
C ARG A 83 -3.57 5.35 15.42
N GLU A 84 -3.36 6.03 14.29
CA GLU A 84 -3.46 7.50 14.31
C GLU A 84 -4.91 7.88 14.06
#